data_AF-A0A0X3S1X6-F1
#
_entry.id   AF-A0A0X3S1X6-F1
#
_cell.length_a   1.000
_cell.length_b   1.000
_cell.length_c   1.000
_cell.angle_alpha   90.00
_cell.angle_beta   90.00
_cell.angle_gamma   90.00
#
_symmetry.space_group_name_H-M   'P 1'
#
loop_
_entity.id
_entity.type
_entity.pdbx_description
1 polymer ?
#
loop_
_entity_poly.entity_id
_entity_poly.type
_entity_poly.pdbx_seq_one_letter_code
_entity_poly.pdbx_strand_id
1 'polypeptide(L)'
;MENAHLPTTEAAVTAVRAIAKEYALEVSVTDDIGADQTSRRTSAGVFAVLDADGSLPHEAFVELGGAPSVSVHLFPEDDAKITVDGVDFHDVPRDSVPAFLRSVYGGLAYTKGRVFPPGLRLVVPLPGDETYQELVPGMIRLTPWLSRIMRD
;
A
#
# COMPACT_ATOMS: atom_id res chain seq x y z
N MET A 1 13.28 10.44 12.04
CA MET A 1 13.59 9.08 11.55
C MET A 1 13.70 9.21 10.05
N GLU A 2 14.89 9.00 9.52
CA GLU A 2 15.17 9.06 8.09
C GLU A 2 14.33 7.99 7.39
N ASN A 3 13.58 8.38 6.35
CA ASN A 3 13.00 7.41 5.43
C ASN A 3 14.17 6.62 4.85
N ALA A 4 14.29 5.36 5.23
CA ALA A 4 15.31 4.49 4.68
C ALA A 4 15.03 4.38 3.18
N HIS A 5 15.92 4.91 2.36
CA HIS A 5 15.79 4.80 0.91
C HIS A 5 15.81 3.31 0.53
N LEU A 6 14.77 2.88 -0.16
CA LEU A 6 14.56 1.52 -0.64
C LEU A 6 14.85 1.55 -2.14
N PRO A 7 16.09 1.22 -2.58
CA PRO A 7 16.49 1.35 -3.99
C PRO A 7 15.99 0.21 -4.88
N THR A 8 15.37 -0.82 -4.30
CA THR A 8 14.86 -2.00 -5.04
C THR A 8 13.54 -2.48 -4.46
N THR A 9 12.75 -3.16 -5.29
CA THR A 9 11.52 -3.84 -4.89
C THR A 9 11.79 -4.90 -3.82
N GLU A 10 12.87 -5.68 -3.92
CA GLU A 10 13.27 -6.64 -2.89
C GLU A 10 13.54 -5.98 -1.53
N ALA A 11 14.18 -4.80 -1.52
CA ALA A 11 14.41 -4.06 -0.28
C ALA A 11 13.08 -3.61 0.34
N ALA A 12 12.12 -3.17 -0.48
CA ALA A 12 10.79 -2.80 -0.01
C ALA A 12 10.01 -4.01 0.54
N VAL A 13 9.99 -5.14 -0.18
CA VAL A 13 9.37 -6.39 0.31
C VAL A 13 10.01 -6.83 1.63
N THR A 14 11.33 -6.75 1.75
CA THR A 14 12.04 -7.09 2.99
C THR A 14 11.61 -6.18 4.16
N ALA A 15 11.48 -4.88 3.91
CA ALA A 15 11.00 -3.93 4.90
C ALA A 15 9.55 -4.21 5.32
N VAL A 16 8.67 -4.54 4.37
CA VAL A 16 7.27 -4.92 4.65
C VAL A 16 7.21 -6.21 5.48
N ARG A 17 8.02 -7.24 5.14
CA ARG A 17 8.11 -8.47 5.93
C ARG A 17 8.60 -8.23 7.36
N ALA A 18 9.54 -7.30 7.55
CA ALA A 18 10.00 -6.92 8.88
C ALA A 18 8.88 -6.28 9.72
N ILE A 19 8.06 -5.42 9.10
CA ILE A 19 6.89 -4.80 9.74
C ILE A 19 5.82 -5.86 10.06
N ALA A 20 5.54 -6.78 9.14
CA ALA A 20 4.61 -7.87 9.40
C ALA A 20 5.02 -8.67 10.64
N LYS A 21 6.32 -8.96 10.80
CA LYS A 21 6.86 -9.61 11.99
C LYS A 21 6.75 -8.73 13.24
N GLU A 22 7.01 -7.43 13.13
CA GLU A 22 6.93 -6.46 14.24
C GLU A 22 5.52 -6.41 14.84
N TYR A 23 4.48 -6.40 13.99
CA TYR A 23 3.08 -6.32 14.40
C TYR A 23 2.37 -7.68 14.49
N ALA A 24 3.11 -8.79 14.36
CA ALA A 24 2.58 -10.16 14.37
C ALA A 24 1.42 -10.38 13.37
N LEU A 25 1.58 -9.86 12.16
CA LEU A 25 0.62 -9.96 11.07
C LEU A 25 0.84 -11.23 10.25
N GLU A 26 -0.24 -11.78 9.72
CA GLU A 26 -0.14 -12.76 8.64
C GLU A 26 0.36 -12.05 7.38
N VAL A 27 1.33 -12.64 6.68
CA VAL A 27 1.89 -12.06 5.46
C VAL A 27 1.90 -13.09 4.34
N SER A 28 1.27 -12.75 3.23
CA SER A 28 1.42 -13.42 1.96
C SER A 28 2.18 -12.49 1.02
N VAL A 29 3.13 -13.03 0.27
CA VAL A 29 3.85 -12.27 -0.76
C VAL A 29 3.77 -13.08 -2.03
N THR A 30 3.26 -12.44 -3.05
CA THR A 30 3.23 -12.93 -4.42
C THR A 30 4.17 -12.03 -5.20
N ASP A 31 5.40 -12.51 -5.41
CA ASP A 31 6.34 -11.82 -6.27
C ASP A 31 6.02 -12.25 -7.72
N ASP A 32 5.44 -11.36 -8.52
CA ASP A 32 5.43 -11.51 -9.98
C ASP A 32 6.73 -10.92 -10.52
N ILE A 33 7.87 -11.48 -10.07
CA ILE A 33 9.17 -11.21 -10.68
C ILE A 33 9.10 -11.83 -12.08
N GLY A 34 8.53 -11.07 -13.01
CA GLY A 34 7.89 -11.60 -14.20
C GLY A 34 8.79 -12.54 -14.98
N ALA A 35 8.23 -13.63 -15.49
CA ALA A 35 8.62 -14.29 -16.75
C ALA A 35 10.13 -14.46 -17.09
N ASP A 36 11.06 -14.38 -16.14
CA ASP A 36 12.51 -14.36 -16.39
C ASP A 36 13.16 -15.71 -16.09
N GLN A 37 12.41 -16.79 -16.37
CA GLN A 37 13.06 -18.02 -16.81
C GLN A 37 13.35 -17.91 -18.30
N THR A 38 14.58 -17.50 -18.59
CA THR A 38 15.30 -17.82 -19.82
C THR A 38 14.73 -17.23 -21.11
N SER A 39 15.27 -16.10 -21.56
CA SER A 39 15.90 -16.04 -22.89
C SER A 39 16.52 -14.69 -23.18
N ARG A 40 17.85 -14.74 -23.38
CA ARG A 40 18.57 -14.06 -24.46
C ARG A 40 17.73 -13.13 -25.35
N ARG A 41 18.11 -11.85 -25.35
CA ARG A 41 18.01 -10.86 -26.45
C ARG A 41 16.61 -10.70 -27.05
N THR A 42 16.11 -9.46 -27.03
CA THR A 42 16.00 -8.57 -28.21
C THR A 42 15.06 -7.41 -27.86
N SER A 43 15.43 -6.21 -28.30
CA SER A 43 14.61 -5.00 -28.31
C SER A 43 13.13 -5.23 -28.64
N ALA A 44 12.23 -4.79 -27.77
CA ALA A 44 10.86 -4.38 -28.07
C ALA A 44 10.38 -3.58 -26.85
N GLY A 45 9.89 -2.34 -26.91
CA GLY A 45 9.13 -1.72 -27.98
C GLY A 45 7.67 -1.59 -27.53
N VAL A 46 7.36 -0.54 -26.79
CA VAL A 46 6.04 0.13 -26.73
C VAL A 46 4.82 -0.79 -26.55
N PHE A 47 4.85 -1.77 -25.64
CA PHE A 47 3.62 -2.46 -25.17
C PHE A 47 3.89 -3.03 -23.78
N ALA A 48 3.64 -2.24 -22.73
CA ALA A 48 3.55 -2.78 -21.38
C ALA A 48 2.36 -3.75 -21.35
N VAL A 49 2.61 -5.01 -21.02
CA VAL A 49 1.56 -6.00 -20.79
C VAL A 49 0.91 -5.59 -19.47
N LEU A 50 -0.32 -5.06 -19.55
CA LEU A 50 -1.13 -4.77 -18.38
C LEU A 50 -1.43 -6.08 -17.64
N ASP A 51 -1.60 -6.02 -16.33
CA ASP A 51 -2.11 -7.13 -15.52
C ASP A 51 -3.47 -7.60 -16.08
N ALA A 52 -3.94 -8.79 -15.70
CA ALA A 52 -5.21 -9.36 -16.16
C ALA A 52 -6.42 -8.45 -15.88
N ASP A 53 -6.28 -7.52 -14.92
CA ASP A 53 -7.28 -6.50 -14.57
C ASP A 53 -7.06 -5.13 -15.27
N GLY A 54 -6.08 -5.02 -16.17
CA GLY A 54 -5.77 -3.79 -16.91
C GLY A 54 -4.91 -2.77 -16.15
N SER A 55 -4.35 -3.15 -14.99
CA SER A 55 -3.44 -2.30 -14.21
C SER A 55 -2.01 -2.32 -14.75
N LEU A 56 -1.18 -1.36 -14.32
CA LEU A 56 0.25 -1.38 -14.59
C LEU A 56 0.87 -2.68 -14.03
N PRO A 57 1.87 -3.26 -14.71
CA PRO A 57 2.52 -4.47 -14.23
C PRO A 57 3.19 -4.18 -12.87
N HIS A 58 2.77 -4.89 -11.83
CA HIS A 58 3.38 -4.82 -10.51
C HIS A 58 4.53 -5.82 -10.43
N GLU A 59 5.65 -5.44 -9.80
CA GLU A 59 6.78 -6.36 -9.61
C GLU A 59 6.61 -7.25 -8.38
N ALA A 60 5.89 -6.76 -7.37
CA ALA A 60 5.59 -7.52 -6.17
C ALA A 60 4.25 -7.11 -5.55
N PHE A 61 3.53 -8.10 -5.04
CA PHE A 61 2.28 -7.92 -4.33
C PHE A 61 2.41 -8.53 -2.93
N VAL A 62 2.09 -7.75 -1.90
CA VAL A 62 2.13 -8.16 -0.51
C VAL A 62 0.77 -7.98 0.12
N GLU A 63 0.27 -9.03 0.76
CA GLU A 63 -0.95 -9.00 1.56
C GLU A 63 -0.60 -9.17 3.03
N LEU A 64 -1.11 -8.25 3.83
CA LEU A 64 -0.99 -8.24 5.28
C LEU A 64 -2.38 -8.49 5.86
N GLY A 65 -2.56 -9.69 6.41
CA GLY A 65 -3.78 -10.09 7.08
C GLY A 65 -3.94 -9.40 8.44
N GLY A 66 -5.17 -9.41 8.95
CA GLY A 66 -5.52 -8.83 10.24
C GLY A 66 -6.60 -7.75 10.12
N ALA A 67 -6.69 -6.92 11.15
CA ALA A 67 -7.59 -5.77 11.20
C ALA A 67 -6.77 -4.50 11.53
N PRO A 68 -6.38 -3.70 10.53
CA PRO A 68 -6.89 -3.69 9.15
C PRO A 68 -6.26 -4.75 8.24
N SER A 69 -7.01 -5.15 7.22
CA SER A 69 -6.44 -5.87 6.07
C SER A 69 -5.73 -4.87 5.18
N VAL A 70 -4.47 -5.10 4.84
CA VAL A 70 -3.69 -4.19 3.97
C VAL A 70 -3.10 -4.97 2.81
N SER A 71 -3.16 -4.42 1.60
CA SER A 71 -2.41 -4.93 0.48
C SER A 71 -1.50 -3.84 -0.10
N VAL A 72 -0.34 -4.24 -0.60
CA VAL A 72 0.70 -3.37 -1.15
C VAL A 72 1.10 -3.92 -2.50
N HIS A 73 0.91 -3.13 -3.56
CA HIS A 73 1.44 -3.42 -4.89
C HIS A 73 2.63 -2.49 -5.11
N LEU A 74 3.77 -3.06 -5.48
CA LEU A 74 4.99 -2.33 -5.80
C LEU A 74 5.17 -2.31 -7.32
N PHE A 75 5.42 -1.12 -7.87
CA PHE A 75 5.61 -0.90 -9.30
C PHE A 75 7.09 -0.62 -9.62
N PRO A 76 7.54 -0.84 -10.87
CA PRO A 76 8.92 -0.60 -11.27
C PRO A 76 9.32 0.88 -11.23
N GLU A 77 8.37 1.81 -11.26
CA GLU A 77 8.59 3.27 -11.26
C GLU A 77 8.82 3.89 -9.86
N ASP A 78 9.24 3.09 -8.88
CA ASP A 78 9.51 3.50 -7.49
C ASP A 78 8.28 3.98 -6.70
N ASP A 79 7.08 3.67 -7.16
CA ASP A 79 5.81 3.94 -6.51
C ASP A 79 5.06 2.66 -6.12
N ALA A 80 4.01 2.84 -5.32
CA ALA A 80 3.23 1.76 -4.73
C ALA A 80 1.76 2.14 -4.65
N LYS A 81 0.90 1.13 -4.85
CA LYS A 81 -0.51 1.21 -4.46
C LYS A 81 -0.69 0.48 -3.14
N ILE A 82 -1.20 1.18 -2.14
CA ILE A 82 -1.55 0.60 -0.84
C ILE A 82 -3.07 0.61 -0.68
N THR A 83 -3.66 -0.55 -0.45
CA THR A 83 -5.09 -0.64 -0.11
C THR A 83 -5.21 -0.94 1.37
N VAL A 84 -5.82 -0.03 2.14
CA VAL A 84 -6.10 -0.22 3.57
C VAL A 84 -7.58 -0.46 3.74
N ASP A 85 -7.95 -1.70 4.04
CA ASP A 85 -9.32 -2.07 4.40
C ASP A 85 -10.36 -1.63 3.35
N GLY A 86 -9.97 -1.75 2.07
CA GLY A 86 -10.77 -1.34 0.90
C GLY A 86 -10.61 0.13 0.49
N VAL A 87 -9.75 0.91 1.14
CA VAL A 87 -9.40 2.28 0.75
C VAL A 87 -8.08 2.28 -0.03
N ASP A 88 -8.14 2.65 -1.30
CA ASP A 88 -6.98 2.66 -2.19
C ASP A 88 -6.21 3.98 -2.10
N PHE A 89 -4.91 3.89 -1.80
CA PHE A 89 -3.93 4.96 -1.89
C PHE A 89 -3.02 4.69 -3.08
N HIS A 90 -3.05 5.59 -4.05
CA HIS A 90 -2.22 5.53 -5.25
C HIS A 90 -0.97 6.40 -5.09
N ASP A 91 0.03 6.16 -5.93
CA ASP A 91 1.22 7.00 -6.06
C ASP A 91 2.01 7.18 -4.75
N VAL A 92 2.01 6.17 -3.86
CA VAL A 92 2.79 6.20 -2.62
C VAL A 92 4.24 5.89 -2.96
N PRO A 93 5.23 6.75 -2.68
CA PRO A 93 6.63 6.43 -2.93
C PRO A 93 7.03 5.16 -2.20
N ARG A 94 7.84 4.31 -2.84
CA ARG A 94 8.32 3.06 -2.26
C ARG A 94 8.97 3.26 -0.89
N ASP A 95 9.72 4.36 -0.74
CA ASP A 95 10.38 4.75 0.50
C ASP A 95 9.41 5.11 1.64
N SER A 96 8.19 5.54 1.31
CA SER A 96 7.15 5.91 2.27
C SER A 96 6.32 4.70 2.72
N VAL A 97 6.35 3.57 2.00
CA VAL A 97 5.59 2.35 2.34
C VAL A 97 5.85 1.87 3.78
N PRO A 98 7.10 1.76 4.28
CA PRO A 98 7.34 1.31 5.65
C PRO A 98 6.77 2.28 6.70
N ALA A 99 6.89 3.58 6.47
CA ALA A 99 6.36 4.60 7.37
C ALA A 99 4.83 4.58 7.39
N PHE A 100 4.21 4.38 6.21
CA PHE A 100 2.77 4.25 6.04
C PHE A 100 2.21 3.07 6.83
N LEU A 101 2.80 1.87 6.65
CA LEU A 101 2.34 0.68 7.36
C LEU A 101 2.49 0.82 8.88
N ARG A 102 3.60 1.41 9.36
CA ARG A 102 3.77 1.70 10.79
C ARG A 102 2.75 2.70 11.32
N SER A 103 2.35 3.69 10.52
CA SER A 103 1.30 4.64 10.91
C SER A 103 -0.06 3.96 11.05
N VAL A 104 -0.39 3.07 10.10
CA VAL A 104 -1.64 2.28 10.12
C VAL A 104 -1.69 1.32 11.31
N TYR A 105 -0.70 0.45 11.44
CA TYR A 105 -0.68 -0.58 12.50
C TYR A 105 -0.30 -0.03 13.87
N GLY A 106 0.45 1.09 13.93
CA GLY A 106 0.77 1.81 15.16
C GLY A 106 -0.36 2.67 15.72
N GLY A 107 -1.51 2.74 15.04
CA GLY A 107 -2.70 3.44 15.53
C GLY A 107 -2.66 4.96 15.36
N LEU A 108 -1.82 5.47 14.47
CA LEU A 108 -1.78 6.89 14.11
C LEU A 108 -2.82 7.23 13.05
N ALA A 109 -3.18 6.27 12.19
CA ALA A 109 -4.25 6.43 11.22
C ALA A 109 -5.61 6.65 11.88
N TYR A 110 -6.43 7.52 11.29
CA TYR A 110 -7.77 7.82 11.77
C TYR A 110 -8.72 8.10 10.62
N THR A 111 -10.01 7.83 10.82
CA THR A 111 -11.03 8.27 9.87
C THR A 111 -11.63 9.60 10.32
N LYS A 112 -11.86 10.50 9.37
CA LYS A 112 -12.43 11.83 9.62
C LYS A 112 -13.70 12.01 8.80
N GLY A 113 -14.80 12.27 9.50
CA GLY A 113 -16.06 12.64 8.88
C GLY A 113 -16.00 14.05 8.31
N ARG A 114 -16.64 14.25 7.16
CA ARG A 114 -16.91 15.58 6.59
C ARG A 114 -18.41 15.70 6.38
N VAL A 115 -18.98 16.79 6.89
CA VAL A 115 -20.44 17.02 6.83
C VAL A 115 -20.88 17.57 5.47
N PHE A 116 -20.00 18.29 4.74
CA PHE A 116 -20.35 18.83 3.42
C PHE A 116 -19.15 18.99 2.45
N PRO A 117 -19.17 18.35 1.26
CA PRO A 117 -20.06 17.23 0.91
C PRO A 117 -19.86 16.05 1.89
N PRO A 118 -20.89 15.24 2.15
CA PRO A 118 -20.79 14.11 3.07
C PRO A 118 -19.71 13.15 2.57
N GLY A 119 -18.68 12.94 3.40
CA GLY A 119 -17.55 12.06 3.10
C GLY A 119 -16.97 11.47 4.37
N LEU A 120 -16.44 10.25 4.31
CA LEU A 120 -15.49 9.76 5.31
C LEU A 120 -14.13 9.67 4.62
N ARG A 121 -13.09 10.20 5.25
CA ARG A 121 -11.72 10.08 4.76
C ARG A 121 -10.90 9.24 5.71
N LEU A 122 -10.09 8.33 5.19
CA LEU A 122 -9.02 7.71 5.96
C LEU A 122 -7.80 8.61 5.85
N VAL A 123 -7.23 9.00 6.99
CA VAL A 123 -6.04 9.86 7.09
C VAL A 123 -4.92 9.07 7.73
N VAL A 124 -3.76 9.03 7.06
CA VAL A 124 -2.56 8.31 7.48
C VAL A 124 -1.39 9.31 7.56
N PRO A 125 -1.10 9.85 8.75
CA PRO A 125 0.01 10.76 8.94
C PRO A 125 1.34 9.99 9.00
N LEU A 126 2.34 10.42 8.26
CA LEU A 126 3.69 9.86 8.31
C LEU A 126 4.60 10.72 9.20
N PRO A 127 5.67 10.13 9.76
CA PRO A 127 6.75 10.90 10.35
C PRO A 127 7.35 11.85 9.31
N GLY A 128 7.49 13.14 9.63
CA GLY A 128 8.08 14.13 8.71
C GLY A 128 7.09 15.07 8.03
N ASP A 129 5.86 15.18 8.55
CA ASP A 129 4.80 16.13 8.12
C ASP A 129 4.07 15.73 6.81
N GLU A 130 4.41 14.59 6.24
CA GLU A 130 3.69 14.01 5.11
C GLU A 130 2.40 13.32 5.58
N THR A 131 1.29 13.49 4.87
CA THR A 131 -0.01 12.90 5.25
C THR A 131 -0.75 12.44 4.01
N TYR A 132 -1.11 11.17 4.00
CA TYR A 132 -1.97 10.57 2.98
C TYR A 132 -3.42 10.62 3.43
N GLN A 133 -4.33 10.99 2.54
CA GLN A 133 -5.76 10.98 2.83
C GLN A 133 -6.56 10.55 1.62
N GLU A 134 -7.47 9.61 1.82
CA GLU A 134 -8.32 9.11 0.73
C GLU A 134 -9.77 8.97 1.16
N LEU A 135 -10.66 9.07 0.17
CA LEU A 135 -12.10 8.90 0.40
C LEU A 135 -12.40 7.42 0.65
N VAL A 136 -13.10 7.13 1.74
CA VAL A 136 -13.57 5.78 2.03
C VAL A 136 -14.70 5.43 1.06
N PRO A 137 -14.55 4.38 0.22
CA PRO A 137 -15.57 4.02 -0.75
C PRO A 137 -16.84 3.53 -0.05
N GLY A 138 -17.98 4.11 -0.42
CA GLY A 138 -19.29 3.67 0.04
C GLY A 138 -19.48 3.72 1.57
N MET A 139 -19.98 4.85 2.10
CA MET A 139 -20.29 5.04 3.53
C MET A 139 -21.13 3.94 4.20
N ILE A 140 -21.81 3.09 3.43
CA ILE A 140 -22.69 2.03 3.90
C ILE A 140 -21.90 0.76 4.30
N ARG A 141 -20.65 0.59 3.85
CA ARG A 141 -19.81 -0.59 4.12
C ARG A 141 -18.56 -0.27 4.92
N LEU A 142 -18.70 0.57 5.95
CA LEU A 142 -17.59 0.76 6.90
C LEU A 142 -17.28 -0.56 7.59
N THR A 143 -16.03 -0.95 7.48
CA THR A 143 -15.55 -2.12 8.20
C THR A 143 -15.44 -1.81 9.70
N PRO A 144 -15.39 -2.83 10.56
CA PRO A 144 -15.24 -2.63 12.00
C PRO A 144 -14.00 -1.81 12.36
N TRP A 145 -12.90 -1.97 11.61
CA TRP A 145 -11.68 -1.21 11.85
C TRP A 145 -11.85 0.28 11.54
N LEU A 146 -12.39 0.62 10.36
CA LEU A 146 -12.62 2.01 9.95
C LEU A 146 -13.52 2.77 10.92
N SER A 147 -14.54 2.09 11.46
CA SER A 147 -15.45 2.65 12.47
C SER A 147 -14.75 2.88 13.81
N ARG A 148 -13.82 2.00 14.20
CA ARG A 148 -13.10 2.07 15.48
C ARG A 148 -12.12 3.23 15.55
N ILE A 149 -11.51 3.60 14.42
CA ILE A 149 -10.51 4.67 14.36
C ILE A 149 -11.11 6.04 14.01
N MET A 150 -12.44 6.15 14.06
CA MET A 150 -13.14 7.39 13.74
C MET A 150 -12.87 8.47 14.78
N ARG A 151 -12.59 9.68 14.29
CA ARG A 151 -12.45 10.89 15.09
C ARG A 151 -13.51 11.90 14.67
N ASP A 152 -14.15 12.51 15.67
CA ASP A 152 -15.04 13.67 15.55
C ASP A 152 -14.26 14.94 15.16
#